data_AF-A0A959U1J3-F1
#
_entry.id   AF-A0A959U1J3-F1
#
_cell.length_a   1.000
_cell.length_b   1.000
_cell.length_c   1.000
_cell.angle_alpha   90.00
_cell.angle_beta   90.00
_cell.angle_gamma   90.00
#
_symmetry.space_group_name_H-M   'P 1'
#
loop_
_entity.id
_entity.type
_entity.pdbx_description
1 polymer ?
#
loop_
_entity_poly.entity_id
_entity_poly.type
_entity_poly.pdbx_seq_one_letter_code
_entity_poly.pdbx_strand_id
1 'polypeptide(L)'
;MNFFQRDSVLVGIVVSVFFSITMFYCLHTINSMLIGRPFGGASFQGVTERFVSTLAVFFNIIPFVIYLRTRKDLSMKGVGIVTVLLALFVLVFYYIL
;
A
#
# COMPACT_ATOMS: atom_id res chain seq x y z
N MET A 1 -10.34 -23.50 12.21
CA MET A 1 -9.35 -22.57 11.60
C MET A 1 -9.57 -22.55 10.10
N ASN A 2 -10.20 -21.52 9.53
CA ASN A 2 -10.15 -21.19 8.08
C ASN A 2 -10.80 -19.83 7.76
N PHE A 3 -10.64 -18.84 8.64
CA PHE A 3 -11.19 -17.49 8.39
C PHE A 3 -10.50 -16.81 7.19
N PHE A 4 -9.18 -16.99 7.03
CA PHE A 4 -8.40 -16.42 5.93
C PHE A 4 -8.59 -17.11 4.57
N GLN A 5 -9.15 -18.32 4.54
CA GLN A 5 -9.47 -19.00 3.28
C GLN A 5 -10.84 -18.62 2.73
N ARG A 6 -11.73 -18.07 3.56
CA ARG A 6 -13.05 -17.63 3.13
C ARG A 6 -12.94 -16.46 2.15
N ASP A 7 -13.58 -16.61 0.99
CA ASP A 7 -13.79 -15.48 0.12
C ASP A 7 -14.82 -14.55 0.77
N SER A 8 -14.33 -13.44 1.31
CA SER A 8 -15.19 -12.46 1.96
C SER A 8 -14.61 -11.07 1.78
N VAL A 9 -15.50 -10.09 1.65
CA VAL A 9 -15.12 -8.68 1.50
C VAL A 9 -14.26 -8.23 2.69
N LEU A 10 -14.56 -8.71 3.90
CA LEU A 10 -13.83 -8.37 5.12
C LEU A 10 -12.37 -8.85 5.07
N VAL A 11 -12.11 -10.06 4.58
CA VAL A 11 -10.73 -10.56 4.39
C VAL A 11 -9.97 -9.66 3.41
N GLY A 12 -10.61 -9.28 2.30
CA GLY A 12 -10.04 -8.33 1.34
C GLY A 12 -9.71 -6.97 1.96
N ILE A 13 -10.61 -6.42 2.78
CA ILE A 13 -10.43 -5.15 3.48
C ILE A 13 -9.22 -5.23 4.42
N VAL A 14 -9.20 -6.23 5.30
CA VAL A 14 -8.14 -6.38 6.33
C VAL A 14 -6.78 -6.55 5.67
N VAL A 15 -6.69 -7.41 4.65
CA VAL A 15 -5.43 -7.65 3.94
C VAL A 15 -4.97 -6.38 3.23
N SER A 16 -5.86 -5.64 2.57
CA SER A 16 -5.51 -4.40 1.88
C SER A 16 -5.00 -3.31 2.84
N VAL A 17 -5.69 -3.10 3.98
CA VAL A 17 -5.26 -2.12 4.99
C VAL A 17 -3.90 -2.52 5.57
N PHE A 18 -3.77 -3.77 6.00
CA PHE A 18 -2.53 -4.27 6.58
C PHE A 18 -1.36 -4.17 5.60
N PHE A 19 -1.58 -4.54 4.33
CA PHE A 19 -0.54 -4.51 3.31
C PHE A 19 -0.11 -3.07 2.98
N SER A 20 -1.06 -2.14 2.85
CA SER A 20 -0.76 -0.71 2.63
C SER A 20 0.07 -0.11 3.76
N ILE A 21 -0.31 -0.36 5.02
CA ILE A 21 0.42 0.15 6.19
C ILE A 21 1.82 -0.45 6.24
N THR A 22 1.93 -1.77 6.05
CA THR A 22 3.22 -2.47 6.06
C THR A 22 4.14 -1.93 4.97
N MET A 23 3.62 -1.72 3.75
CA MET A 23 4.41 -1.16 2.66
C MET A 23 4.82 0.28 2.89
N PHE A 24 3.96 1.11 3.49
CA PHE A 24 4.33 2.46 3.90
C PHE A 24 5.52 2.45 4.86
N TYR A 25 5.45 1.66 5.95
CA TYR A 25 6.55 1.55 6.90
C TYR A 25 7.83 1.02 6.26
N CYS A 26 7.72 0.01 5.39
CA CYS A 26 8.86 -0.56 4.68
C CYS A 26 9.54 0.51 3.81
N LEU A 27 8.78 1.20 2.97
CA LEU A 27 9.28 2.24 2.08
C LEU A 27 9.82 3.45 2.85
N HIS A 28 9.14 3.88 3.91
CA HIS A 28 9.60 4.97 4.76
C HIS A 28 10.94 4.63 5.44
N THR A 29 11.08 3.40 5.92
CA THR A 29 12.32 2.91 6.54
C THR A 29 13.45 2.84 5.53
N ILE A 30 13.19 2.27 4.34
CA ILE A 30 14.17 2.23 3.24
C ILE A 30 14.61 3.64 2.85
N ASN A 31 13.65 4.57 2.69
CA ASN A 31 13.93 5.96 2.37
C ASN A 31 14.85 6.60 3.42
N SER A 32 14.51 6.42 4.70
CA SER A 32 15.29 6.95 5.83
C SER A 32 16.70 6.36 5.90
N MET A 33 16.86 5.07 5.60
CA MET A 33 18.16 4.40 5.60
C MET A 33 19.07 4.84 4.44
N LEU A 34 18.48 5.28 3.33
CA LEU A 34 19.20 5.73 2.15
C LEU A 34 19.62 7.20 2.23
N ILE A 35 18.92 8.02 3.03
CA ILE A 35 19.26 9.44 3.18
C ILE A 35 20.72 9.59 3.65
N GLY A 36 21.48 10.44 2.95
CA GLY A 36 22.89 10.69 3.25
C GLY A 36 23.85 9.61 2.75
N ARG A 37 23.37 8.50 2.17
CA ARG A 37 24.23 7.53 1.48
C ARG A 37 24.66 8.09 0.11
N PRO A 38 25.93 7.89 -0.29
CA PRO A 38 26.38 8.29 -1.61
C PRO A 38 25.73 7.40 -2.67
N PHE A 39 25.04 8.03 -3.62
CA PHE A 39 24.40 7.37 -4.75
C PHE A 39 24.75 8.16 -6.01
N GLY A 40 25.52 7.56 -6.94
CA GLY A 40 25.90 8.22 -8.19
C GLY A 40 26.74 9.50 -8.03
N GLY A 41 27.52 9.62 -6.95
CA GLY A 41 28.37 10.79 -6.67
C GLY A 41 27.68 11.95 -5.93
N ALA A 42 26.37 11.86 -5.68
CA ALA A 42 25.62 12.79 -4.84
C ALA A 42 25.08 12.09 -3.58
N SER A 43 24.81 12.85 -2.53
CA SER A 43 24.11 12.32 -1.35
C SER A 43 22.62 12.20 -1.67
N PHE A 44 22.04 11.03 -1.43
CA PHE A 44 20.60 10.84 -1.59
C PHE A 44 19.84 11.70 -0.58
N GLN A 45 18.97 12.58 -1.08
CA GLN A 45 18.21 13.53 -0.25
C GLN A 45 16.90 12.95 0.30
N GLY A 46 16.55 11.74 -0.10
CA GLY A 46 15.27 11.15 0.27
C GLY A 46 14.15 11.50 -0.69
N VAL A 47 13.07 10.76 -0.54
CA VAL A 47 11.81 10.96 -1.25
C VAL A 47 10.78 11.54 -0.30
N THR A 48 9.86 12.37 -0.81
CA THR A 48 8.83 13.00 0.00
C THR A 48 7.87 11.96 0.59
N GLU A 49 7.38 12.22 1.80
CA GLU A 49 6.40 11.35 2.46
C GLU A 49 5.13 11.17 1.61
N ARG A 50 4.70 12.23 0.91
CA ARG A 50 3.59 12.21 -0.06
C ARG A 50 3.77 11.12 -1.12
N PHE A 51 4.96 11.03 -1.70
CA PHE A 51 5.26 10.01 -2.70
C PHE A 51 5.30 8.62 -2.07
N VAL A 52 5.90 8.48 -0.87
CA VAL A 52 5.93 7.20 -0.15
C VAL A 52 4.52 6.70 0.19
N SER A 53 3.63 7.58 0.69
CA SER A 53 2.23 7.26 0.96
C SER A 53 1.47 6.87 -0.30
N THR A 54 1.67 7.60 -1.39
CA THR A 54 1.04 7.30 -2.69
C THR A 54 1.48 5.93 -3.21
N LEU A 55 2.80 5.66 -3.17
CA LEU A 55 3.38 4.39 -3.59
C LEU A 55 2.84 3.23 -2.74
N ALA A 56 2.72 3.42 -1.42
CA ALA A 56 2.20 2.40 -0.50
C ALA A 56 0.75 1.99 -0.83
N VAL A 57 -0.11 2.92 -1.24
CA VAL A 57 -1.47 2.60 -1.69
C VAL A 57 -1.45 1.82 -3.01
N PHE A 58 -0.59 2.19 -3.95
CA PHE A 58 -0.44 1.46 -5.21
C PHE A 58 -0.03 0.00 -5.01
N PHE A 59 0.71 -0.31 -3.94
CA PHE A 59 1.10 -1.68 -3.62
C PHE A 59 -0.08 -2.62 -3.32
N ASN A 60 -1.29 -2.12 -3.06
CA ASN A 60 -2.49 -2.96 -3.00
C ASN A 60 -2.81 -3.68 -4.32
N ILE A 61 -2.16 -3.31 -5.43
CA ILE A 61 -2.23 -4.08 -6.68
C ILE A 61 -1.72 -5.52 -6.49
N ILE A 62 -0.79 -5.76 -5.56
CA ILE A 62 -0.26 -7.10 -5.29
C ILE A 62 -1.34 -8.04 -4.76
N PRO A 63 -1.99 -7.77 -3.60
CA PRO A 63 -3.08 -8.62 -3.12
C PRO A 63 -4.25 -8.66 -4.11
N PHE A 64 -4.50 -7.57 -4.87
CA PHE A 64 -5.51 -7.57 -5.92
C PHE A 64 -5.22 -8.60 -7.03
N VAL A 65 -3.99 -8.63 -7.57
CA VAL A 65 -3.57 -9.59 -8.60
C VAL A 65 -3.55 -11.02 -8.08
N ILE A 66 -3.14 -11.22 -6.81
CA ILE A 66 -3.19 -12.53 -6.17
C ILE A 66 -4.65 -13.02 -6.11
N TYR A 67 -5.58 -12.19 -5.63
CA TYR A 67 -6.98 -12.57 -5.53
C TYR A 67 -7.65 -12.78 -6.89
N LEU A 68 -7.26 -12.01 -7.90
CA LEU A 68 -7.66 -12.22 -9.29
C LEU A 68 -7.24 -13.60 -9.79
N ARG A 69 -5.99 -14.00 -9.54
CA ARG A 69 -5.50 -15.34 -9.94
C ARG A 69 -6.17 -16.47 -9.18
N THR A 70 -6.52 -16.27 -7.90
CA THR A 70 -7.22 -17.26 -7.08
C THR A 70 -8.74 -17.26 -7.24
N ARG A 71 -9.30 -16.42 -8.13
CA ARG A 71 -10.75 -16.23 -8.35
C ARG A 71 -11.54 -15.94 -7.05
N LYS A 72 -11.00 -15.06 -6.20
CA LYS A 72 -11.65 -14.61 -4.95
C LYS A 72 -12.32 -13.26 -5.14
N ASP A 73 -13.50 -13.28 -5.78
CA ASP A 73 -14.18 -12.07 -6.25
C ASP A 73 -14.63 -11.15 -5.10
N LEU A 74 -15.08 -11.69 -3.95
CA LEU A 74 -15.49 -10.87 -2.82
C LEU A 74 -14.29 -10.20 -2.15
N SER A 75 -13.20 -10.94 -1.99
CA SER A 75 -11.96 -10.42 -1.43
C SER A 75 -11.36 -9.34 -2.33
N MET A 76 -11.42 -9.50 -3.67
CA MET A 76 -11.03 -8.46 -4.63
C MET A 76 -11.83 -7.16 -4.45
N LYS A 77 -13.15 -7.25 -4.27
CA LYS A 77 -13.99 -6.06 -4.01
C LYS A 77 -13.54 -5.35 -2.74
N GLY A 78 -13.22 -6.11 -1.68
CA GLY A 78 -12.68 -5.56 -0.43
C GLY A 78 -11.38 -4.77 -0.63
N VAL A 79 -10.44 -5.34 -1.38
CA VAL A 79 -9.17 -4.68 -1.72
C VAL A 79 -9.41 -3.41 -2.56
N GLY A 80 -10.29 -3.48 -3.55
CA GLY A 80 -10.65 -2.35 -4.39
C GLY A 80 -11.25 -1.18 -3.60
N ILE A 81 -12.22 -1.45 -2.73
CA ILE A 81 -12.87 -0.45 -1.87
C ILE A 81 -11.84 0.25 -0.99
N VAL A 82 -10.99 -0.52 -0.29
CA VAL A 82 -9.95 0.05 0.58
C VAL A 82 -8.95 0.88 -0.21
N THR A 83 -8.54 0.41 -1.39
CA THR A 83 -7.58 1.14 -2.23
C THR A 83 -8.12 2.50 -2.65
N VAL A 84 -9.39 2.57 -3.06
CA VAL A 84 -10.04 3.84 -3.40
C VAL A 84 -10.15 4.76 -2.18
N LEU A 85 -10.57 4.23 -1.03
CA LEU A 85 -10.66 5.01 0.20
C LEU A 85 -9.30 5.56 0.66
N LEU A 86 -8.25 4.75 0.62
CA LEU A 86 -6.89 5.19 0.96
C LEU A 86 -6.35 6.19 -0.05
N ALA A 87 -6.62 6.01 -1.35
CA ALA A 87 -6.22 6.96 -2.37
C ALA A 87 -6.90 8.33 -2.16
N LEU A 88 -8.20 8.34 -1.86
CA LEU A 88 -8.92 9.57 -1.49
C LEU A 88 -8.36 10.19 -0.22
N PHE A 89 -8.05 9.38 0.80
CA PHE A 89 -7.45 9.88 2.04
C PHE A 89 -6.09 10.55 1.79
N VAL A 90 -5.20 9.90 1.03
CA VAL A 90 -3.90 10.46 0.64
C VAL A 90 -4.06 11.74 -0.18
N LEU A 91 -5.03 11.76 -1.11
CA LEU A 91 -5.33 12.94 -1.92
C LEU A 91 -5.77 14.12 -1.06
N VAL A 92 -6.75 13.92 -0.17
CA VAL A 92 -7.26 14.99 0.70
C VAL A 92 -6.18 15.46 1.68
N PHE A 93 -5.48 14.55 2.34
CA PHE A 93 -4.54 14.89 3.40
C PHE A 93 -3.27 15.57 2.90
N TYR A 94 -2.76 15.23 1.72
CA TYR A 94 -1.48 15.75 1.24
C TYR A 94 -1.57 16.77 0.10
N TYR A 95 -2.70 16.84 -0.61
CA TYR A 95 -2.87 17.73 -1.76
C TYR A 95 -3.92 18.81 -1.56
N ILE A 96 -4.84 18.65 -0.59
CA ILE A 96 -5.89 19.65 -0.30
C ILE A 96 -5.62 20.36 1.03
N LEU A 97 -5.31 19.60 2.09
CA LEU A 97 -4.84 20.13 3.37
C LEU A 97 -3.36 20.53 3.31
#